data_AF-A0A9D0ACI6-F1
#
_entry.id   AF-A0A9D0ACI6-F1
#
_cell.length_a   1.000
_cell.length_b   1.000
_cell.length_c   1.000
_cell.angle_alpha   90.00
_cell.angle_beta   90.00
_cell.angle_gamma   90.00
#
_symmetry.space_group_name_H-M   'P 1'
#
loop_
_entity.id
_entity.type
_entity.pdbx_description
1 polymer ?
#
loop_
_entity_poly.entity_id
_entity_poly.type
_entity_poly.pdbx_seq_one_letter_code
_entity_poly.pdbx_strand_id
1 'polypeptide(L)'
;MAELNEEHMIEEIKANIATGDSLKARLVLDHLGSVDKKTQNRLLYELARADADFTIPLLNHVLTTFPDLATELPVIRETLISHLIAYPDLLIDGLRNPVIQDKTVLVETAGELKLEEATPALIDLLGETEDSHLLKLIIETLGLIGDPQSINTLTDYLYAADRELIITAIQALGQVGTPTAMHRLAERMGTDNEIDLLILGIFSDVQDQVSLEKLNDTLRSHHAHMRIYAKDELIRIGVKAVPVLIENLKEPDDDFLVHTLNVLGDIGDESAIMPIRKLLDTVPKNANVRFAAYEALALLPLRKGAYTLAAGLTDKEDHVCVAAARAIDRNFNEILAAGIKNMIRSKDDEARHIVKIITNAQVDNIFLSLAGEEYFQEMALIYLPHSHKDIRDHYIALLEKNGFDEFAARVAGDEKDSGAVRTKICAVDDSRMILNIYKATLHEIGFEPVLFEFPAGALEWLEKEKPSLVLTDLNMPEISGIQLTQGIRKKYSAEELPVIMVTTQSDTQDHEAAKAAGVNDILIKPFNAQSLKAAIGKYIPVS
;
A
#
# COMPACT_ATOMS: atom_id res chain seq x y z
N MET A 1 48.74 -32.46 38.92
CA MET A 1 48.88 -31.87 37.58
C MET A 1 50.11 -30.99 37.64
N ALA A 2 51.08 -31.20 36.75
CA ALA A 2 52.25 -30.32 36.72
C ALA A 2 51.75 -28.88 36.53
N GLU A 3 52.22 -27.95 37.37
CA GLU A 3 51.92 -26.53 37.18
C GLU A 3 52.34 -26.13 35.77
N LEU A 4 51.39 -25.63 34.98
CA LEU A 4 51.67 -25.06 33.66
C LEU A 4 52.66 -23.92 33.86
N ASN A 5 53.86 -24.07 33.31
CA ASN A 5 54.88 -23.02 33.38
C ASN A 5 54.53 -21.95 32.34
N GLU A 6 53.97 -20.83 32.81
CA GLU A 6 53.51 -19.71 31.98
C GLU A 6 54.63 -19.10 31.10
N GLU A 7 55.86 -19.00 31.61
CA GLU A 7 57.00 -18.53 30.82
C GLU A 7 57.35 -19.51 29.68
N HIS A 8 57.27 -20.81 29.97
CA HIS A 8 57.50 -21.84 28.96
C HIS A 8 56.45 -21.78 27.85
N MET A 9 55.18 -21.50 28.17
CA MET A 9 54.13 -21.34 27.15
C MET A 9 54.41 -20.16 26.21
N ILE A 10 54.89 -19.03 26.75
CA ILE A 10 55.23 -17.84 25.94
C ILE A 10 56.42 -18.16 25.01
N GLU A 11 57.46 -18.82 25.51
CA GLU A 11 58.61 -19.20 24.69
C GLU A 11 58.24 -20.26 23.64
N GLU A 12 57.36 -21.21 23.97
CA GLU A 12 56.88 -22.21 23.03
C GLU A 12 56.05 -21.56 21.90
N ILE A 13 55.19 -20.59 22.20
CA ILE A 13 54.49 -19.81 21.16
C ILE A 13 55.46 -19.08 20.24
N LYS A 14 56.46 -18.38 20.78
CA LYS A 14 57.47 -17.69 19.95
C LYS A 14 58.23 -18.69 19.07
N ALA A 15 58.59 -19.84 19.62
CA ALA A 15 59.26 -20.89 18.87
C ALA A 15 58.37 -21.42 17.73
N ASN A 16 57.09 -21.68 18.00
CA ASN A 16 56.14 -22.15 17.00
C ASN A 16 55.86 -21.13 15.91
N ILE A 17 55.82 -19.83 16.25
CA ILE A 17 55.74 -18.74 15.26
C ILE A 17 56.97 -18.76 14.36
N ALA A 18 58.17 -18.89 14.94
CA ALA A 18 59.41 -18.91 14.17
C ALA A 18 59.56 -20.13 13.26
N THR A 19 58.95 -21.27 13.62
CA THR A 19 58.99 -22.51 12.84
C THR A 19 57.78 -22.71 11.93
N GLY A 20 56.72 -21.92 12.07
CA GLY A 20 55.44 -22.08 11.37
C GLY A 20 54.62 -23.29 11.83
N ASP A 21 54.88 -23.84 13.02
CA ASP A 21 54.17 -25.02 13.56
C ASP A 21 52.82 -24.62 14.20
N SER A 22 51.81 -24.40 13.36
CA SER A 22 50.48 -23.95 13.79
C SER A 22 49.75 -25.00 14.64
N LEU A 23 50.05 -26.28 14.45
CA LEU A 23 49.43 -27.36 15.23
C LEU A 23 49.93 -27.35 16.68
N LYS A 24 51.24 -27.17 16.91
CA LYS A 24 51.76 -26.97 18.26
C LYS A 24 51.32 -25.66 18.88
N ALA A 25 51.27 -24.58 18.10
CA ALA A 25 50.76 -23.30 18.60
C ALA A 25 49.32 -23.43 19.11
N ARG A 26 48.46 -24.14 18.38
CA ARG A 26 47.09 -24.46 18.79
C ARG A 26 47.06 -25.20 20.13
N LEU A 27 47.90 -26.23 20.32
CA LEU A 27 47.97 -26.98 21.58
C LEU A 27 48.38 -26.10 22.77
N VAL A 28 49.25 -25.11 22.56
CA VAL A 28 49.60 -24.15 23.62
C VAL A 28 48.39 -23.24 23.93
N LEU A 29 47.66 -22.80 22.90
CA LEU A 29 46.47 -21.96 23.04
C LEU A 29 45.27 -22.70 23.66
N ASP A 30 45.20 -24.03 23.59
CA ASP A 30 44.17 -24.83 24.29
C ASP A 30 44.25 -24.69 25.83
N HIS A 31 45.37 -24.18 26.36
CA HIS A 31 45.57 -23.90 27.77
C HIS A 31 45.34 -22.42 28.13
N LEU A 32 44.93 -21.56 27.19
CA LEU A 32 44.79 -20.12 27.38
C LEU A 32 43.80 -19.75 28.50
N GLY A 33 42.71 -20.51 28.66
CA GLY A 33 41.74 -20.30 29.74
C GLY A 33 42.25 -20.68 31.15
N SER A 34 43.40 -21.32 31.26
CA SER A 34 43.96 -21.82 32.53
C SER A 34 45.10 -20.97 33.11
N VAL A 35 45.53 -19.93 32.39
CA VAL A 35 46.61 -19.02 32.81
C VAL A 35 46.06 -17.65 33.21
N ASP A 36 46.87 -16.85 33.92
CA ASP A 36 46.43 -15.53 34.37
C ASP A 36 46.21 -14.54 33.19
N LYS A 37 45.46 -13.46 33.45
CA LYS A 37 45.11 -12.45 32.43
C LYS A 37 46.34 -11.74 31.83
N LYS A 38 47.43 -11.65 32.58
CA LYS A 38 48.67 -11.02 32.10
C LYS A 38 49.35 -11.93 31.07
N THR A 39 49.39 -13.23 31.36
CA THR A 39 49.92 -14.27 30.48
C THR A 39 49.03 -14.45 29.25
N GLN A 40 47.70 -14.44 29.39
CA GLN A 40 46.76 -14.41 28.26
C GLN A 40 47.06 -13.26 27.30
N ASN A 41 47.12 -12.03 27.81
CA ASN A 41 47.42 -10.85 27.00
C ASN A 41 48.81 -10.95 26.33
N ARG A 42 49.80 -11.54 27.01
CA ARG A 42 51.13 -11.70 26.43
C ARG A 42 51.15 -12.72 25.31
N LEU A 43 50.49 -13.86 25.47
CA LEU A 43 50.38 -14.88 24.42
C LEU A 43 49.69 -14.33 23.18
N LEU A 44 48.56 -13.62 23.35
CA LEU A 44 47.84 -12.97 22.26
C LEU A 44 48.67 -11.87 21.59
N TYR A 45 49.45 -11.11 22.37
CA TYR A 45 50.36 -10.10 21.82
C TYR A 45 51.47 -10.70 20.95
N GLU A 46 52.07 -11.82 21.35
CA GLU A 46 53.07 -12.50 20.52
C GLU A 46 52.42 -13.08 19.25
N LEU A 47 51.23 -13.68 19.38
CA LEU A 47 50.48 -14.24 18.25
C LEU A 47 50.10 -13.16 17.22
N ALA A 48 49.62 -11.99 17.66
CA ALA A 48 49.24 -10.88 16.79
C ALA A 48 50.39 -10.28 15.95
N ARG A 49 51.64 -10.67 16.24
CA ARG A 49 52.84 -10.21 15.50
C ARG A 49 53.33 -11.23 14.47
N ALA A 50 52.76 -12.43 14.47
CA ALA A 50 53.07 -13.44 13.46
C ALA A 50 52.41 -13.08 12.12
N ASP A 51 52.79 -13.79 11.07
CA ASP A 51 52.18 -13.60 9.75
C ASP A 51 50.68 -13.95 9.78
N ALA A 52 49.91 -13.32 8.91
CA ALA A 52 48.45 -13.39 8.93
C ALA A 52 47.93 -14.81 8.67
N ASP A 53 48.59 -15.56 7.78
CA ASP A 53 48.26 -16.95 7.42
C ASP A 53 48.39 -17.90 8.62
N PHE A 54 49.38 -17.66 9.48
CA PHE A 54 49.58 -18.36 10.74
C PHE A 54 48.57 -17.93 11.81
N THR A 55 48.31 -16.62 11.89
CA THR A 55 47.56 -15.99 12.96
C THR A 55 46.05 -16.20 12.83
N ILE A 56 45.49 -16.08 11.62
CA ILE A 56 44.05 -16.14 11.36
C ILE A 56 43.43 -17.47 11.87
N PRO A 57 43.93 -18.67 11.52
CA PRO A 57 43.34 -19.92 12.00
C PRO A 57 43.42 -20.08 13.52
N LEU A 58 44.47 -19.55 14.14
CA LEU A 58 44.70 -19.66 15.59
C LEU A 58 43.82 -18.68 16.38
N LEU A 59 43.70 -17.43 15.94
CA LEU A 59 42.76 -16.48 16.55
C LEU A 59 41.32 -16.96 16.42
N ASN A 60 40.96 -17.52 15.26
CA ASN A 60 39.64 -18.10 15.08
C ASN A 60 39.39 -19.28 16.02
N HIS A 61 40.36 -20.19 16.16
CA HIS A 61 40.28 -21.29 17.13
C HIS A 61 40.10 -20.78 18.57
N VAL A 62 40.81 -19.72 18.96
CA VAL A 62 40.67 -19.11 20.29
C VAL A 62 39.26 -18.53 20.48
N LEU A 63 38.72 -17.82 19.49
CA LEU A 63 37.34 -17.28 19.54
C LEU A 63 36.31 -18.38 19.74
N THR A 64 36.42 -19.47 18.99
CA THR A 64 35.47 -20.60 19.06
C THR A 64 35.61 -21.40 20.36
N THR A 65 36.85 -21.59 20.83
CA THR A 65 37.12 -22.45 22.00
C THR A 65 36.85 -21.74 23.32
N PHE A 66 37.06 -20.43 23.39
CA PHE A 66 36.93 -19.62 24.61
C PHE A 66 36.01 -18.40 24.41
N PRO A 67 34.68 -18.59 24.21
CA PRO A 67 33.76 -17.49 23.92
C PRO A 67 33.66 -16.46 25.06
N ASP A 68 33.75 -16.89 26.32
CA ASP A 68 33.76 -15.98 27.47
C ASP A 68 35.01 -15.08 27.46
N LEU A 69 36.18 -15.66 27.13
CA LEU A 69 37.44 -14.92 27.03
C LEU A 69 37.43 -13.97 25.84
N ALA A 70 36.86 -14.38 24.71
CA ALA A 70 36.65 -13.52 23.55
C ALA A 70 35.78 -12.29 23.88
N THR A 71 34.80 -12.46 24.76
CA THR A 71 33.96 -11.37 25.26
C THR A 71 34.74 -10.44 26.19
N GLU A 72 35.59 -10.97 27.05
CA GLU A 72 36.43 -10.17 27.96
C GLU A 72 37.60 -9.46 27.27
N LEU A 73 38.08 -10.00 26.14
CA LEU A 73 39.23 -9.50 25.37
C LEU A 73 38.82 -9.25 23.91
N PRO A 74 38.13 -8.12 23.62
CA PRO A 74 37.70 -7.76 22.27
C PRO A 74 38.84 -7.74 21.24
N VAL A 75 40.07 -7.49 21.72
CA VAL A 75 41.30 -7.46 20.91
C VAL A 75 41.48 -8.74 20.07
N ILE A 76 40.98 -9.90 20.51
CA ILE A 76 41.08 -11.16 19.75
C ILE A 76 40.30 -11.02 18.43
N ARG A 77 39.02 -10.63 18.52
CA ARG A 77 38.15 -10.44 17.36
C ARG A 77 38.61 -9.26 16.51
N GLU A 78 38.99 -8.14 17.14
CA GLU A 78 39.51 -6.95 16.44
C GLU A 78 40.79 -7.26 15.66
N THR A 79 41.70 -8.04 16.23
CA THR A 79 42.93 -8.44 15.56
C THR A 79 42.63 -9.38 14.40
N LEU A 80 41.73 -10.36 14.57
CA LEU A 80 41.33 -11.26 13.49
C LEU A 80 40.74 -10.46 12.33
N ILE A 81 39.76 -9.60 12.60
CA ILE A 81 39.13 -8.75 11.58
C ILE A 81 40.17 -7.84 10.91
N SER A 82 41.06 -7.22 11.67
CA SER A 82 42.13 -6.38 11.11
C SER A 82 43.03 -7.15 10.14
N HIS A 83 43.33 -8.43 10.39
CA HIS A 83 44.09 -9.25 9.46
C HIS A 83 43.26 -9.62 8.23
N LEU A 84 42.01 -10.01 8.40
CA LEU A 84 41.11 -10.35 7.29
C LEU A 84 40.89 -9.16 6.34
N ILE A 85 40.75 -7.94 6.88
CA ILE A 85 40.65 -6.70 6.11
C ILE A 85 41.97 -6.41 5.37
N ALA A 86 43.11 -6.62 6.02
CA ALA A 86 44.42 -6.35 5.42
C ALA A 86 44.81 -7.38 4.34
N TYR A 87 44.30 -8.60 4.41
CA TYR A 87 44.65 -9.72 3.54
C TYR A 87 43.39 -10.47 3.03
N PRO A 88 42.64 -9.89 2.07
CA PRO A 88 41.42 -10.50 1.54
C PRO A 88 41.60 -11.89 0.92
N ASP A 89 42.75 -12.17 0.30
CA ASP A 89 43.03 -13.51 -0.25
C ASP A 89 43.01 -14.59 0.84
N LEU A 90 43.55 -14.27 2.03
CA LEU A 90 43.56 -15.19 3.17
C LEU A 90 42.17 -15.35 3.80
N LEU A 91 41.29 -14.35 3.67
CA LEU A 91 39.88 -14.48 4.02
C LEU A 91 39.22 -15.53 3.12
N ILE A 92 39.38 -15.40 1.81
CA ILE A 92 38.80 -16.31 0.81
C ILE A 92 39.32 -17.74 1.01
N ASP A 93 40.63 -17.90 1.18
CA ASP A 93 41.24 -19.20 1.51
C ASP A 93 40.72 -19.75 2.84
N GLY A 94 40.55 -18.88 3.83
CA GLY A 94 40.01 -19.20 5.14
C GLY A 94 38.58 -19.74 5.09
N LEU A 95 37.72 -19.21 4.20
CA LEU A 95 36.35 -19.72 4.01
C LEU A 95 36.33 -21.19 3.55
N ARG A 96 37.31 -21.60 2.74
CA ARG A 96 37.47 -22.99 2.26
C ARG A 96 38.33 -23.87 3.16
N ASN A 97 38.99 -23.29 4.17
CA ASN A 97 39.97 -24.01 4.98
C ASN A 97 39.29 -24.93 6.02
N PRO A 98 39.42 -26.26 5.95
CA PRO A 98 38.76 -27.17 6.89
C PRO A 98 39.29 -27.09 8.33
N VAL A 99 40.46 -26.46 8.55
CA VAL A 99 41.01 -26.23 9.89
C VAL A 99 40.19 -25.18 10.66
N ILE A 100 39.64 -24.19 9.94
CA ILE A 100 38.80 -23.13 10.49
C ILE A 100 37.37 -23.70 10.55
N GLN A 101 36.96 -24.17 11.72
CA GLN A 101 35.64 -24.80 11.91
C GLN A 101 34.50 -23.78 11.88
N ASP A 102 34.62 -22.71 12.68
CA ASP A 102 33.64 -21.63 12.71
C ASP A 102 34.00 -20.59 11.64
N LYS A 103 33.11 -20.39 10.67
CA LYS A 103 33.28 -19.46 9.55
C LYS A 103 32.66 -18.09 9.80
N THR A 104 31.95 -17.90 10.92
CA THR A 104 31.08 -16.74 11.17
C THR A 104 31.80 -15.41 10.94
N VAL A 105 32.94 -15.19 11.61
CA VAL A 105 33.69 -13.93 11.48
C VAL A 105 34.21 -13.71 10.05
N LEU A 106 34.59 -14.78 9.34
CA LEU A 106 35.08 -14.67 7.96
C LEU A 106 33.95 -14.27 7.02
N VAL A 107 32.77 -14.88 7.17
CA VAL A 107 31.57 -14.56 6.38
C VAL A 107 31.10 -13.13 6.66
N GLU A 108 31.00 -12.73 7.93
CA GLU A 108 30.67 -11.36 8.33
C GLU A 108 31.64 -10.35 7.69
N THR A 109 32.94 -10.61 7.80
CA THR A 109 33.98 -9.72 7.27
C THR A 109 33.91 -9.63 5.73
N ALA A 110 33.61 -10.73 5.02
CA ALA A 110 33.42 -10.71 3.57
C ALA A 110 32.26 -9.79 3.17
N GLY A 111 31.14 -9.85 3.92
CA GLY A 111 29.97 -9.01 3.70
C GLY A 111 30.23 -7.53 4.00
N GLU A 112 30.87 -7.23 5.13
CA GLU A 112 31.25 -5.86 5.50
C GLU A 112 32.17 -5.21 4.46
N LEU A 113 33.08 -6.00 3.87
CA LEU A 113 33.97 -5.56 2.80
C LEU A 113 33.33 -5.53 1.41
N LYS A 114 32.13 -6.12 1.25
CA LYS A 114 31.49 -6.36 -0.05
C LYS A 114 32.44 -7.03 -1.05
N LEU A 115 33.13 -8.06 -0.60
CA LEU A 115 34.21 -8.72 -1.35
C LEU A 115 33.64 -9.67 -2.42
N GLU A 116 33.48 -9.20 -3.65
CA GLU A 116 32.94 -9.98 -4.78
C GLU A 116 33.74 -11.26 -5.06
N GLU A 117 35.07 -11.22 -4.90
CA GLU A 117 35.95 -12.38 -5.10
C GLU A 117 35.69 -13.52 -4.11
N ALA A 118 35.01 -13.26 -2.99
CA ALA A 118 34.60 -14.26 -2.02
C ALA A 118 33.30 -14.99 -2.41
N THR A 119 32.50 -14.46 -3.34
CA THR A 119 31.21 -15.05 -3.75
C THR A 119 31.29 -16.55 -4.07
N PRO A 120 32.26 -17.03 -4.87
CA PRO A 120 32.35 -18.47 -5.16
C PRO A 120 32.62 -19.30 -3.90
N ALA A 121 33.49 -18.83 -3.00
CA ALA A 121 33.80 -19.54 -1.76
C ALA A 121 32.61 -19.57 -0.79
N LEU A 122 31.80 -18.51 -0.77
CA LEU A 122 30.56 -18.45 0.02
C LEU A 122 29.48 -19.39 -0.56
N ILE A 123 29.34 -19.47 -1.88
CA ILE A 123 28.43 -20.43 -2.54
C ILE A 123 28.84 -21.87 -2.24
N ASP A 124 30.14 -22.18 -2.34
CA ASP A 124 30.68 -23.50 -2.00
C ASP A 124 30.34 -23.85 -0.54
N LEU A 125 30.62 -22.93 0.40
CA LEU A 125 30.35 -23.10 1.83
C LEU A 125 28.86 -23.29 2.15
N LEU A 126 27.98 -22.56 1.45
CA LEU A 126 26.53 -22.69 1.60
C LEU A 126 26.03 -24.08 1.21
N GLY A 127 26.68 -24.74 0.26
CA GLY A 127 26.35 -26.11 -0.17
C GLY A 127 26.88 -27.20 0.77
N GLU A 128 27.87 -26.89 1.61
CA GLU A 128 28.52 -27.85 2.52
C GLU A 128 27.95 -27.82 3.95
N THR A 129 27.39 -26.69 4.38
CA THR A 129 26.91 -26.51 5.76
C THR A 129 25.47 -26.97 5.98
N GLU A 130 25.23 -27.67 7.09
CA GLU A 130 23.88 -28.00 7.59
C GLU A 130 23.45 -27.07 8.75
N ASP A 131 24.32 -26.16 9.19
CA ASP A 131 24.03 -25.22 10.27
C ASP A 131 23.09 -24.11 9.78
N SER A 132 21.87 -24.10 10.30
CA SER A 132 20.83 -23.11 9.98
C SER A 132 21.25 -21.67 10.22
N HIS A 133 22.02 -21.39 11.28
CA HIS A 133 22.48 -20.02 11.56
C HIS A 133 23.50 -19.57 10.52
N LEU A 134 24.46 -20.45 10.20
CA LEU A 134 25.48 -20.16 9.18
C LEU A 134 24.87 -20.06 7.77
N LEU A 135 23.89 -20.91 7.43
CA LEU A 135 23.14 -20.82 6.17
C LEU A 135 22.52 -19.43 6.01
N LYS A 136 21.79 -18.96 7.03
CA LYS A 136 21.18 -17.64 7.03
C LYS A 136 22.23 -16.54 6.84
N LEU A 137 23.30 -16.57 7.63
CA LEU A 137 24.37 -15.58 7.58
C LEU A 137 25.02 -15.52 6.18
N ILE A 138 25.26 -16.65 5.54
CA ILE A 138 25.83 -16.69 4.19
C ILE A 138 24.86 -16.11 3.16
N ILE A 139 23.57 -16.43 3.24
CA ILE A 139 22.54 -15.87 2.33
C ILE A 139 22.48 -14.35 2.48
N GLU A 140 22.44 -13.82 3.71
CA GLU A 140 22.48 -12.38 3.98
C GLU A 140 23.75 -11.75 3.41
N THR A 141 24.90 -12.39 3.62
CA THR A 141 26.20 -11.92 3.15
C THR A 141 26.28 -11.85 1.62
N LEU A 142 25.79 -12.88 0.92
CA LEU A 142 25.71 -12.88 -0.54
C LEU A 142 24.83 -11.73 -1.06
N GLY A 143 23.72 -11.46 -0.37
CA GLY A 143 22.87 -10.29 -0.64
C GLY A 143 23.61 -8.97 -0.47
N LEU A 144 24.34 -8.81 0.64
CA LEU A 144 25.09 -7.60 0.97
C LEU A 144 26.25 -7.32 -0.01
N ILE A 145 26.94 -8.37 -0.47
CA ILE A 145 27.97 -8.28 -1.51
C ILE A 145 27.33 -7.84 -2.83
N GLY A 146 26.18 -8.41 -3.19
CA GLY A 146 25.41 -7.98 -4.36
C GLY A 146 25.93 -8.54 -5.69
N ASP A 147 26.82 -9.54 -5.66
CA ASP A 147 27.36 -10.17 -6.86
C ASP A 147 26.28 -10.99 -7.61
N PRO A 148 25.98 -10.70 -8.89
CA PRO A 148 25.01 -11.44 -9.69
C PRO A 148 25.25 -12.96 -9.79
N GLN A 149 26.49 -13.43 -9.57
CA GLN A 149 26.78 -14.87 -9.58
C GLN A 149 25.99 -15.64 -8.50
N SER A 150 25.61 -14.97 -7.41
CA SER A 150 24.85 -15.56 -6.30
C SER A 150 23.36 -15.80 -6.61
N ILE A 151 22.81 -15.16 -7.65
CA ILE A 151 21.35 -15.13 -7.89
C ILE A 151 20.74 -16.52 -8.02
N ASN A 152 21.37 -17.42 -8.78
CA ASN A 152 20.84 -18.77 -8.98
C ASN A 152 20.78 -19.53 -7.64
N THR A 153 21.85 -19.46 -6.86
CA THR A 153 21.92 -20.11 -5.54
C THR A 153 20.90 -19.51 -4.58
N LEU A 154 20.77 -18.18 -4.52
CA LEU A 154 19.76 -17.51 -3.68
C LEU A 154 18.32 -17.87 -4.11
N THR A 155 18.09 -18.07 -5.41
CA THR A 155 16.79 -18.46 -5.96
C THR A 155 16.33 -19.82 -5.43
N ASP A 156 17.24 -20.78 -5.23
CA ASP A 156 16.90 -22.10 -4.69
C ASP A 156 16.27 -21.98 -3.29
N TYR A 157 16.71 -21.00 -2.49
CA TYR A 157 16.21 -20.74 -1.14
C TYR A 157 14.85 -20.02 -1.09
N LEU A 158 14.35 -19.47 -2.21
CA LEU A 158 12.96 -18.98 -2.28
C LEU A 158 11.93 -20.10 -2.07
N TYR A 159 12.35 -21.36 -2.26
CA TYR A 159 11.52 -22.56 -2.13
C TYR A 159 12.01 -23.49 -1.00
N ALA A 160 12.79 -22.96 -0.06
CA ALA A 160 13.24 -23.71 1.11
C ALA A 160 12.05 -24.16 1.98
N ALA A 161 12.24 -25.23 2.76
CA ALA A 161 11.24 -25.69 3.72
C ALA A 161 11.12 -24.74 4.94
N ASP A 162 12.20 -24.05 5.27
CA ASP A 162 12.26 -23.10 6.36
C ASP A 162 11.84 -21.70 5.90
N ARG A 163 10.81 -21.17 6.56
CA ARG A 163 10.27 -19.84 6.28
C ARG A 163 11.28 -18.72 6.51
N GLU A 164 12.15 -18.85 7.50
CA GLU A 164 13.17 -17.83 7.78
C GLU A 164 14.17 -17.74 6.63
N LEU A 165 14.58 -18.87 6.06
CA LEU A 165 15.46 -18.91 4.90
C LEU A 165 14.81 -18.32 3.64
N ILE A 166 13.50 -18.56 3.43
CA ILE A 166 12.76 -17.92 2.33
C ILE A 166 12.82 -16.39 2.46
N ILE A 167 12.48 -15.85 3.63
CA ILE A 167 12.48 -14.40 3.87
C ILE A 167 13.88 -13.82 3.66
N THR A 168 14.90 -14.52 4.17
CA THR A 168 16.31 -14.12 4.03
C THR A 168 16.72 -14.09 2.56
N ALA A 169 16.34 -15.10 1.77
CA ALA A 169 16.63 -15.16 0.33
C ALA A 169 15.92 -14.05 -0.45
N ILE A 170 14.67 -13.73 -0.10
CA ILE A 170 13.92 -12.61 -0.70
C ILE A 170 14.65 -11.28 -0.46
N GLN A 171 15.07 -11.04 0.78
CA GLN A 171 15.82 -9.82 1.14
C GLN A 171 17.18 -9.76 0.44
N ALA A 172 17.91 -10.89 0.39
CA ALA A 172 19.20 -10.97 -0.28
C ALA A 172 19.09 -10.69 -1.78
N LEU A 173 18.11 -11.27 -2.48
CA LEU A 173 17.83 -10.97 -3.89
C LEU A 173 17.41 -9.50 -4.10
N GLY A 174 16.65 -8.95 -3.14
CA GLY A 174 16.33 -7.53 -3.08
C GLY A 174 17.57 -6.64 -3.04
N GLN A 175 18.55 -6.99 -2.20
CA GLN A 175 19.82 -6.27 -2.06
C GLN A 175 20.72 -6.41 -3.30
N VAL A 176 20.75 -7.59 -3.93
CA VAL A 176 21.44 -7.78 -5.22
C VAL A 176 20.89 -6.82 -6.28
N GLY A 177 19.57 -6.58 -6.28
CA GLY A 177 18.96 -5.44 -6.99
C GLY A 177 19.09 -5.46 -8.52
N THR A 178 19.48 -6.59 -9.12
CA THR A 178 19.58 -6.72 -10.58
C THR A 178 18.21 -7.06 -11.20
N PRO A 179 17.97 -6.73 -12.49
CA PRO A 179 16.73 -7.11 -13.17
C PRO A 179 16.48 -8.63 -13.15
N THR A 180 17.54 -9.44 -13.20
CA THR A 180 17.42 -10.90 -13.07
C THR A 180 16.94 -11.29 -11.67
N ALA A 181 17.45 -10.67 -10.60
CA ALA A 181 16.96 -10.92 -9.25
C ALA A 181 15.48 -10.52 -9.10
N MET A 182 15.08 -9.37 -9.64
CA MET A 182 13.68 -8.93 -9.62
C MET A 182 12.75 -9.90 -10.36
N HIS A 183 13.20 -10.43 -11.51
CA HIS A 183 12.46 -11.47 -12.21
C HIS A 183 12.28 -12.75 -11.38
N ARG A 184 13.31 -13.19 -10.64
CA ARG A 184 13.20 -14.37 -9.75
C ARG A 184 12.21 -14.15 -8.61
N LEU A 185 12.23 -12.95 -8.02
CA LEU A 185 11.23 -12.58 -7.01
C LEU A 185 9.82 -12.54 -7.62
N ALA A 186 9.66 -12.01 -8.83
CA ALA A 186 8.36 -11.96 -9.51
C ALA A 186 7.81 -13.36 -9.81
N GLU A 187 8.67 -14.32 -10.20
CA GLU A 187 8.30 -15.72 -10.42
C GLU A 187 7.84 -16.42 -9.13
N ARG A 188 8.32 -15.97 -7.97
CA ARG A 188 7.95 -16.54 -6.66
C ARG A 188 6.55 -16.12 -6.19
N MET A 189 6.02 -15.01 -6.71
CA MET A 189 4.76 -14.45 -6.24
C MET A 189 3.54 -15.32 -6.55
N GLY A 190 2.44 -15.10 -5.82
CA GLY A 190 1.10 -15.65 -6.12
C GLY A 190 0.73 -16.92 -5.37
N THR A 191 1.53 -17.34 -4.40
CA THR A 191 1.28 -18.54 -3.58
C THR A 191 1.04 -18.23 -2.10
N ASP A 192 1.55 -17.10 -1.61
CA ASP A 192 1.45 -16.67 -0.22
C ASP A 192 1.42 -15.14 -0.17
N ASN A 193 0.29 -14.58 0.29
CA ASN A 193 0.09 -13.13 0.31
C ASN A 193 1.09 -12.40 1.25
N GLU A 194 1.55 -13.03 2.34
CA GLU A 194 2.53 -12.39 3.25
C GLU A 194 3.90 -12.29 2.57
N ILE A 195 4.29 -13.32 1.82
CA ILE A 195 5.51 -13.33 1.01
C ILE A 195 5.40 -12.34 -0.15
N ASP A 196 4.24 -12.29 -0.81
CA ASP A 196 4.00 -11.37 -1.92
C ASP A 196 4.10 -9.91 -1.47
N LEU A 197 3.59 -9.56 -0.27
CA LEU A 197 3.75 -8.22 0.29
C LEU A 197 5.22 -7.85 0.54
N LEU A 198 6.04 -8.79 1.05
CA LEU A 198 7.47 -8.57 1.23
C LEU A 198 8.17 -8.28 -0.11
N ILE A 199 7.85 -9.06 -1.14
CA ILE A 199 8.39 -8.88 -2.50
C ILE A 199 7.93 -7.55 -3.10
N LEU A 200 6.66 -7.19 -2.95
CA LEU A 200 6.12 -5.91 -3.42
C LEU A 200 6.78 -4.70 -2.74
N GLY A 201 7.15 -4.82 -1.45
CA GLY A 201 7.96 -3.83 -0.76
C GLY A 201 9.30 -3.58 -1.45
N ILE A 202 10.02 -4.65 -1.78
CA ILE A 202 11.28 -4.58 -2.54
C ILE A 202 11.05 -3.93 -3.91
N PHE A 203 10.01 -4.33 -4.63
CA PHE A 203 9.67 -3.74 -5.92
C PHE A 203 9.37 -2.25 -5.83
N SER A 204 8.72 -1.81 -4.75
CA SER A 204 8.45 -0.39 -4.55
C SER A 204 9.71 0.43 -4.28
N ASP A 205 10.74 -0.17 -3.68
CA ASP A 205 12.02 0.47 -3.43
C ASP A 205 12.89 0.50 -4.70
N VAL A 206 12.93 -0.60 -5.45
CA VAL A 206 13.77 -0.76 -6.66
C VAL A 206 13.22 0.03 -7.86
N GLN A 207 11.90 -0.02 -8.09
CA GLN A 207 11.20 0.75 -9.14
C GLN A 207 11.73 0.52 -10.57
N ASP A 208 12.28 -0.67 -10.87
CA ASP A 208 12.63 -1.05 -12.23
C ASP A 208 11.39 -1.47 -13.04
N GLN A 209 11.57 -1.77 -14.33
CA GLN A 209 10.45 -2.11 -15.21
C GLN A 209 9.64 -3.30 -14.67
N VAL A 210 10.31 -4.37 -14.25
CA VAL A 210 9.67 -5.59 -13.75
C VAL A 210 8.90 -5.32 -12.45
N SER A 211 9.52 -4.57 -11.55
CA SER A 211 8.94 -4.18 -10.27
C SER A 211 7.66 -3.36 -10.45
N LEU A 212 7.70 -2.35 -11.34
CA LEU A 212 6.55 -1.51 -11.64
C LEU A 212 5.44 -2.30 -12.33
N GLU A 213 5.78 -3.19 -13.27
CA GLU A 213 4.83 -4.09 -13.92
C GLU A 213 4.12 -4.99 -12.89
N LYS A 214 4.85 -5.52 -11.89
CA LYS A 214 4.24 -6.37 -10.84
C LYS A 214 3.44 -5.63 -9.79
N LEU A 215 3.87 -4.44 -9.38
CA LEU A 215 3.02 -3.57 -8.57
C LEU A 215 1.72 -3.22 -9.31
N ASN A 216 1.82 -2.87 -10.60
CA ASN A 216 0.67 -2.57 -11.45
C ASN A 216 -0.27 -3.78 -11.63
N ASP A 217 0.27 -4.96 -11.91
CA ASP A 217 -0.52 -6.18 -12.05
C ASP A 217 -1.27 -6.53 -10.76
N THR A 218 -0.72 -6.20 -9.60
CA THR A 218 -1.32 -6.47 -8.30
C THR A 218 -2.63 -5.68 -8.06
N LEU A 219 -2.89 -4.61 -8.80
CA LEU A 219 -4.21 -3.95 -8.81
C LEU A 219 -5.34 -4.89 -9.27
N ARG A 220 -5.02 -6.00 -9.96
CA ARG A 220 -5.97 -7.05 -10.35
C ARG A 220 -6.16 -8.15 -9.30
N SER A 221 -5.44 -8.10 -8.18
CA SER A 221 -5.53 -9.16 -7.17
C SER A 221 -6.96 -9.34 -6.69
N HIS A 222 -7.42 -10.58 -6.48
CA HIS A 222 -8.71 -10.84 -5.84
C HIS A 222 -8.73 -10.42 -4.36
N HIS A 223 -7.55 -10.26 -3.75
CA HIS A 223 -7.42 -9.87 -2.35
C HIS A 223 -7.37 -8.35 -2.19
N ALA A 224 -8.37 -7.80 -1.49
CA ALA A 224 -8.50 -6.35 -1.28
C ALA A 224 -7.25 -5.72 -0.63
N HIS A 225 -6.64 -6.37 0.37
CA HIS A 225 -5.44 -5.86 1.04
C HIS A 225 -4.24 -5.73 0.08
N MET A 226 -4.08 -6.67 -0.86
CA MET A 226 -3.03 -6.62 -1.89
C MET A 226 -3.27 -5.45 -2.87
N ARG A 227 -4.52 -5.26 -3.31
CA ARG A 227 -4.88 -4.12 -4.19
C ARG A 227 -4.65 -2.78 -3.51
N ILE A 228 -5.03 -2.66 -2.23
CA ILE A 228 -4.82 -1.45 -1.44
C ILE A 228 -3.33 -1.16 -1.32
N TYR A 229 -2.52 -2.16 -0.95
CA TYR A 229 -1.07 -2.00 -0.88
C TYR A 229 -0.49 -1.54 -2.22
N ALA A 230 -0.82 -2.21 -3.32
CA ALA A 230 -0.36 -1.82 -4.66
C ALA A 230 -0.78 -0.39 -5.04
N LYS A 231 -2.02 0.01 -4.72
CA LYS A 231 -2.50 1.38 -4.94
C LYS A 231 -1.62 2.38 -4.18
N ASP A 232 -1.41 2.17 -2.89
CA ASP A 232 -0.65 3.07 -2.03
C ASP A 232 0.81 3.19 -2.51
N GLU A 233 1.43 2.08 -2.92
CA GLU A 233 2.81 2.09 -3.43
C GLU A 233 2.95 2.75 -4.79
N LEU A 234 2.02 2.53 -5.71
CA LEU A 234 2.03 3.23 -7.01
C LEU A 234 1.82 4.73 -6.84
N ILE A 235 0.96 5.15 -5.91
CA ILE A 235 0.78 6.57 -5.55
C ILE A 235 2.07 7.14 -4.96
N ARG A 236 2.70 6.43 -4.02
CA ARG A 236 3.98 6.85 -3.41
C ARG A 236 5.10 6.99 -4.43
N ILE A 237 5.18 6.07 -5.39
CA ILE A 237 6.14 6.12 -6.51
C ILE A 237 5.87 7.33 -7.41
N GLY A 238 4.61 7.69 -7.60
CA GLY A 238 4.20 8.91 -8.31
C GLY A 238 4.42 8.83 -9.82
N VAL A 239 4.98 9.89 -10.40
CA VAL A 239 5.07 10.09 -11.87
C VAL A 239 5.73 8.92 -12.61
N LYS A 240 6.67 8.19 -11.99
CA LYS A 240 7.30 7.02 -12.61
C LYS A 240 6.32 5.86 -12.90
N ALA A 241 5.24 5.74 -12.13
CA ALA A 241 4.22 4.71 -12.35
C ALA A 241 3.22 5.08 -13.45
N VAL A 242 3.12 6.37 -13.82
CA VAL A 242 2.11 6.87 -14.75
C VAL A 242 2.17 6.20 -16.14
N PRO A 243 3.34 5.94 -16.75
CA PRO A 243 3.38 5.26 -18.04
C PRO A 243 2.74 3.88 -18.05
N VAL A 244 2.99 3.04 -17.03
CA VAL A 244 2.40 1.69 -16.96
C VAL A 244 0.90 1.77 -16.68
N LEU A 245 0.46 2.72 -15.84
CA LEU A 245 -0.96 2.97 -15.58
C LEU A 245 -1.72 3.49 -16.80
N ILE A 246 -1.09 4.31 -17.65
CA ILE A 246 -1.70 4.77 -18.91
C ILE A 246 -1.94 3.60 -19.86
N GLU A 247 -1.02 2.64 -19.92
CA GLU A 247 -1.18 1.46 -20.78
C GLU A 247 -2.38 0.61 -20.36
N ASN A 248 -2.68 0.52 -19.06
CA ASN A 248 -3.86 -0.17 -18.55
C ASN A 248 -5.18 0.36 -19.11
N LEU A 249 -5.26 1.64 -19.52
CA LEU A 249 -6.49 2.25 -20.04
C LEU A 249 -6.94 1.65 -21.38
N LYS A 250 -6.14 0.75 -21.97
CA LYS A 250 -6.46 0.00 -23.19
C LYS A 250 -7.05 -1.39 -22.90
N GLU A 251 -6.99 -1.84 -21.65
CA GLU A 251 -7.46 -3.17 -21.23
C GLU A 251 -8.99 -3.22 -21.11
N PRO A 252 -9.62 -4.39 -21.31
CA PRO A 252 -11.07 -4.54 -21.28
C PRO A 252 -11.65 -4.77 -19.88
N ASP A 253 -10.82 -4.89 -18.85
CA ASP A 253 -11.23 -5.20 -17.48
C ASP A 253 -11.70 -3.93 -16.74
N ASP A 254 -13.00 -3.82 -16.53
CA ASP A 254 -13.62 -2.63 -15.92
C ASP A 254 -13.14 -2.38 -14.48
N ASP A 255 -12.97 -3.41 -13.66
CA ASP A 255 -12.57 -3.26 -12.25
C ASP A 255 -11.11 -2.78 -12.17
N PHE A 256 -10.26 -3.37 -13.01
CA PHE A 256 -8.87 -2.95 -13.15
C PHE A 256 -8.75 -1.51 -13.68
N LEU A 257 -9.61 -1.11 -14.63
CA LEU A 257 -9.68 0.27 -15.10
C LEU A 257 -10.07 1.23 -13.99
N VAL A 258 -11.07 0.89 -13.16
CA VAL A 258 -11.47 1.73 -12.02
C VAL A 258 -10.30 1.93 -11.04
N HIS A 259 -9.60 0.85 -10.68
CA HIS A 259 -8.42 0.94 -9.81
C HIS A 259 -7.31 1.80 -10.43
N THR A 260 -7.02 1.60 -11.71
CA THR A 260 -6.03 2.39 -12.46
C THR A 260 -6.38 3.87 -12.47
N LEU A 261 -7.64 4.22 -12.76
CA LEU A 261 -8.10 5.61 -12.84
C LEU A 261 -7.99 6.31 -11.48
N ASN A 262 -8.35 5.62 -10.40
CA ASN A 262 -8.19 6.15 -9.05
C ASN A 262 -6.71 6.47 -8.75
N VAL A 263 -5.80 5.54 -9.07
CA VAL A 263 -4.34 5.74 -8.88
C VAL A 263 -3.82 6.92 -9.71
N LEU A 264 -4.21 7.00 -10.99
CA LEU A 264 -3.82 8.12 -11.87
C LEU A 264 -4.33 9.48 -11.35
N GLY A 265 -5.56 9.52 -10.83
CA GLY A 265 -6.14 10.70 -10.20
C GLY A 265 -5.38 11.13 -8.95
N ASP A 266 -5.09 10.17 -8.06
CA ASP A 266 -4.37 10.41 -6.80
C ASP A 266 -2.91 10.83 -7.03
N ILE A 267 -2.25 10.33 -8.09
CA ILE A 267 -0.90 10.79 -8.50
C ILE A 267 -0.95 12.23 -9.03
N GLY A 268 -1.99 12.59 -9.80
CA GLY A 268 -2.20 13.96 -10.26
C GLY A 268 -1.31 14.43 -11.41
N ASP A 269 -0.72 13.52 -12.20
CA ASP A 269 0.17 13.87 -13.31
C ASP A 269 -0.57 14.27 -14.60
N GLU A 270 -0.22 15.42 -15.19
CA GLU A 270 -0.87 15.99 -16.37
C GLU A 270 -0.82 15.07 -17.61
N SER A 271 0.14 14.14 -17.71
CA SER A 271 0.25 13.24 -18.86
C SER A 271 -0.91 12.23 -18.95
N ALA A 272 -1.62 11.97 -17.85
CA ALA A 272 -2.78 11.09 -17.79
C ALA A 272 -4.05 11.69 -18.43
N ILE A 273 -4.12 13.02 -18.58
CA ILE A 273 -5.33 13.73 -19.02
C ILE A 273 -5.80 13.26 -20.40
N MET A 274 -4.91 13.23 -21.39
CA MET A 274 -5.26 12.85 -22.76
C MET A 274 -5.66 11.37 -22.89
N PRO A 275 -4.93 10.42 -22.27
CA PRO A 275 -5.36 9.02 -22.20
C PRO A 275 -6.73 8.82 -21.56
N ILE A 276 -7.03 9.45 -20.42
CA ILE A 276 -8.33 9.30 -19.73
C ILE A 276 -9.47 9.85 -20.61
N ARG A 277 -9.24 10.99 -21.30
CA ARG A 277 -10.23 11.53 -22.24
C ARG A 277 -10.47 10.61 -23.43
N LYS A 278 -9.40 10.03 -23.97
CA LYS A 278 -9.51 9.04 -25.06
C LYS A 278 -10.29 7.81 -24.62
N LEU A 279 -10.16 7.37 -23.37
CA LEU A 279 -10.98 6.30 -22.80
C LEU A 279 -12.47 6.72 -22.77
N LEU A 280 -12.78 7.92 -22.28
CA LEU A 280 -14.16 8.44 -22.27
C LEU A 280 -14.78 8.56 -23.68
N ASP A 281 -13.98 8.92 -24.69
CA ASP A 281 -14.42 9.00 -26.10
C ASP A 281 -14.87 7.62 -26.66
N THR A 282 -14.42 6.51 -26.06
CA THR A 282 -14.90 5.16 -26.41
C THR A 282 -16.29 4.83 -25.84
N VAL A 283 -16.82 5.69 -24.97
CA VAL A 283 -18.07 5.52 -24.23
C VAL A 283 -18.10 4.17 -23.49
N PRO A 284 -17.27 4.00 -22.44
CA PRO A 284 -17.22 2.75 -21.67
C PRO A 284 -18.62 2.33 -21.22
N LYS A 285 -18.99 1.06 -21.41
CA LYS A 285 -20.34 0.57 -21.07
C LYS A 285 -20.59 0.65 -19.57
N ASN A 286 -19.57 0.32 -18.78
CA ASN A 286 -19.63 0.34 -17.33
C ASN A 286 -19.59 1.78 -16.80
N ALA A 287 -20.60 2.13 -16.02
CA ALA A 287 -20.73 3.46 -15.45
C ALA A 287 -19.66 3.76 -14.40
N ASN A 288 -19.17 2.75 -13.68
CA ASN A 288 -18.09 2.92 -12.70
C ASN A 288 -16.78 3.36 -13.36
N VAL A 289 -16.47 2.86 -14.57
CA VAL A 289 -15.30 3.31 -15.34
C VAL A 289 -15.45 4.77 -15.75
N ARG A 290 -16.63 5.17 -16.26
CA ARG A 290 -16.89 6.57 -16.63
C ARG A 290 -16.82 7.50 -15.42
N PHE A 291 -17.42 7.10 -14.32
CA PHE A 291 -17.36 7.80 -13.03
C PHE A 291 -15.92 8.00 -12.55
N ALA A 292 -15.13 6.92 -12.47
CA ALA A 292 -13.74 6.97 -12.03
C ALA A 292 -12.89 7.85 -12.96
N ALA A 293 -13.17 7.85 -14.26
CA ALA A 293 -12.49 8.72 -15.22
C ALA A 293 -12.78 10.21 -14.97
N TYR A 294 -14.03 10.58 -14.67
CA TYR A 294 -14.36 11.95 -14.31
C TYR A 294 -13.76 12.35 -12.95
N GLU A 295 -13.76 11.46 -11.96
CA GLU A 295 -13.11 11.72 -10.67
C GLU A 295 -11.60 11.93 -10.81
N ALA A 296 -10.92 11.09 -11.61
CA ALA A 296 -9.50 11.28 -11.91
C ALA A 296 -9.25 12.64 -12.57
N LEU A 297 -10.07 13.02 -13.57
CA LEU A 297 -9.98 14.33 -14.23
C LEU A 297 -10.29 15.50 -13.28
N ALA A 298 -11.10 15.29 -12.24
CA ALA A 298 -11.37 16.29 -11.21
C ALA A 298 -10.16 16.55 -10.30
N LEU A 299 -9.22 15.60 -10.20
CA LEU A 299 -7.98 15.75 -9.43
C LEU A 299 -6.82 16.31 -10.28
N LEU A 300 -6.99 16.36 -11.62
CA LEU A 300 -5.98 16.81 -12.57
C LEU A 300 -6.18 18.27 -12.99
N PRO A 301 -5.10 19.05 -13.23
CA PRO A 301 -5.21 20.44 -13.67
C PRO A 301 -5.50 20.53 -15.19
N LEU A 302 -6.77 20.70 -15.56
CA LEU A 302 -7.22 20.71 -16.97
C LEU A 302 -7.11 22.09 -17.61
N ARG A 303 -5.89 22.50 -17.98
CA ARG A 303 -5.64 23.82 -18.61
C ARG A 303 -6.25 23.98 -20.02
N LYS A 304 -6.47 22.87 -20.73
CA LYS A 304 -6.94 22.88 -22.13
C LYS A 304 -7.99 21.82 -22.39
N GLY A 305 -8.99 22.20 -23.19
CA GLY A 305 -10.02 21.27 -23.65
C GLY A 305 -10.99 20.81 -22.57
N ALA A 306 -11.02 21.45 -21.40
CA ALA A 306 -11.94 21.08 -20.32
C ALA A 306 -13.42 21.04 -20.76
N TYR A 307 -13.78 21.76 -21.84
CA TYR A 307 -15.12 21.71 -22.45
C TYR A 307 -15.63 20.30 -22.79
N THR A 308 -14.76 19.31 -23.03
CA THR A 308 -15.22 17.93 -23.30
C THR A 308 -15.80 17.26 -22.06
N LEU A 309 -15.53 17.77 -20.86
CA LEU A 309 -16.15 17.27 -19.63
C LEU A 309 -17.67 17.47 -19.62
N ALA A 310 -18.18 18.48 -20.33
CA ALA A 310 -19.61 18.79 -20.38
C ALA A 310 -20.44 17.62 -20.92
N ALA A 311 -19.87 16.75 -21.75
CA ALA A 311 -20.53 15.54 -22.23
C ALA A 311 -20.93 14.57 -21.09
N GLY A 312 -20.25 14.63 -19.94
CA GLY A 312 -20.59 13.82 -18.78
C GLY A 312 -21.84 14.29 -18.04
N LEU A 313 -22.27 15.55 -18.21
CA LEU A 313 -23.49 16.07 -17.58
C LEU A 313 -24.78 15.43 -18.13
N THR A 314 -24.68 14.78 -19.29
CA THR A 314 -25.78 14.15 -20.01
C THR A 314 -25.67 12.63 -19.98
N ASP A 315 -24.88 12.09 -19.05
CA ASP A 315 -24.77 10.65 -18.87
C ASP A 315 -26.11 10.06 -18.40
N LYS A 316 -26.35 8.79 -18.75
CA LYS A 316 -27.57 8.08 -18.36
C LYS A 316 -27.64 7.81 -16.85
N GLU A 317 -26.49 7.79 -16.17
CA GLU A 317 -26.41 7.52 -14.74
C GLU A 317 -26.08 8.79 -13.94
N ASP A 318 -26.94 9.15 -12.99
CA ASP A 318 -26.81 10.38 -12.19
C ASP A 318 -25.46 10.52 -11.48
N HIS A 319 -24.89 9.43 -10.96
CA HIS A 319 -23.60 9.47 -10.27
C HIS A 319 -22.43 9.86 -11.21
N VAL A 320 -22.49 9.46 -12.49
CA VAL A 320 -21.50 9.88 -13.50
C VAL A 320 -21.68 11.37 -13.79
N CYS A 321 -22.93 11.85 -13.90
CA CYS A 321 -23.21 13.27 -14.06
C CYS A 321 -22.69 14.11 -12.90
N VAL A 322 -22.82 13.63 -11.66
CA VAL A 322 -22.29 14.29 -10.46
C VAL A 322 -20.76 14.36 -10.50
N ALA A 323 -20.07 13.28 -10.87
CA ALA A 323 -18.61 13.27 -11.03
C ALA A 323 -18.15 14.24 -12.12
N ALA A 324 -18.84 14.25 -13.28
CA ALA A 324 -18.57 15.19 -14.35
C ALA A 324 -18.78 16.64 -13.92
N ALA A 325 -19.87 16.94 -13.19
CA ALA A 325 -20.14 18.27 -12.65
C ALA A 325 -19.01 18.72 -11.71
N ARG A 326 -18.49 17.85 -10.84
CA ARG A 326 -17.37 18.17 -9.95
C ARG A 326 -16.06 18.39 -10.70
N ALA A 327 -15.78 17.56 -11.71
CA ALA A 327 -14.61 17.74 -12.57
C ALA A 327 -14.62 19.09 -13.28
N ILE A 328 -15.79 19.50 -13.77
CA ILE A 328 -16.03 20.81 -14.38
C ILE A 328 -15.86 21.93 -13.36
N ASP A 329 -16.42 21.78 -12.16
CA ASP A 329 -16.42 22.81 -11.12
C ASP A 329 -15.01 23.12 -10.60
N ARG A 330 -14.18 22.08 -10.46
CA ARG A 330 -12.76 22.23 -10.08
C ARG A 330 -11.90 22.83 -11.19
N ASN A 331 -12.27 22.57 -12.45
CA ASN A 331 -11.58 23.08 -13.63
C ASN A 331 -12.32 24.25 -14.30
N PHE A 332 -13.12 24.97 -13.51
CA PHE A 332 -14.09 25.92 -14.01
C PHE A 332 -13.43 27.07 -14.77
N ASN A 333 -14.02 27.43 -15.91
CA ASN A 333 -13.61 28.57 -16.73
C ASN A 333 -14.79 29.10 -17.56
N GLU A 334 -14.61 30.27 -18.17
CA GLU A 334 -15.67 30.94 -18.94
C GLU A 334 -16.20 30.11 -20.13
N ILE A 335 -15.34 29.31 -20.77
CA ILE A 335 -15.73 28.46 -21.90
C ILE A 335 -16.66 27.34 -21.43
N LEU A 336 -16.31 26.69 -20.31
CA LEU A 336 -17.15 25.69 -19.66
C LEU A 336 -18.50 26.29 -19.24
N ALA A 337 -18.47 27.46 -18.59
CA ALA A 337 -19.68 28.18 -18.19
C ALA A 337 -20.61 28.44 -19.38
N ALA A 338 -20.08 28.94 -20.49
CA ALA A 338 -20.85 29.18 -21.72
C ALA A 338 -21.42 27.89 -22.31
N GLY A 339 -20.66 26.79 -22.28
CA GLY A 339 -21.12 25.47 -22.69
C GLY A 339 -22.33 25.00 -21.89
N ILE A 340 -22.24 25.05 -20.56
CA ILE A 340 -23.33 24.61 -19.66
C ILE A 340 -24.56 25.50 -19.82
N LYS A 341 -24.38 26.83 -19.94
CA LYS A 341 -25.49 27.77 -20.23
C LYS A 341 -26.22 27.41 -21.51
N ASN A 342 -25.50 27.00 -22.56
CA ASN A 342 -26.12 26.56 -23.81
C ASN A 342 -26.89 25.24 -23.63
N MET A 343 -26.40 24.31 -22.81
CA MET A 343 -27.07 23.03 -22.56
C MET A 343 -28.40 23.22 -21.83
N ILE A 344 -28.49 24.15 -20.88
CA ILE A 344 -29.76 24.40 -20.16
C ILE A 344 -30.75 25.27 -20.96
N ARG A 345 -30.32 25.86 -22.08
CA ARG A 345 -31.14 26.79 -22.88
C ARG A 345 -32.29 26.12 -23.61
N SER A 346 -32.19 24.83 -23.92
CA SER A 346 -33.23 24.06 -24.61
C SER A 346 -34.51 23.92 -23.78
N LYS A 347 -34.41 24.00 -22.44
CA LYS A 347 -35.50 23.82 -21.47
C LYS A 347 -36.25 22.48 -21.61
N ASP A 348 -35.60 21.48 -22.21
CA ASP A 348 -36.11 20.12 -22.33
C ASP A 348 -35.83 19.31 -21.05
N ASP A 349 -36.19 18.02 -21.07
CA ASP A 349 -35.99 17.15 -19.90
C ASP A 349 -34.50 16.93 -19.58
N GLU A 350 -33.62 17.03 -20.58
CA GLU A 350 -32.16 16.95 -20.41
C GLU A 350 -31.62 18.20 -19.71
N ALA A 351 -32.01 19.40 -20.16
CA ALA A 351 -31.72 20.65 -19.47
C ALA A 351 -32.20 20.63 -18.01
N ARG A 352 -33.42 20.12 -17.79
CA ARG A 352 -33.98 19.96 -16.44
C ARG A 352 -33.15 19.01 -15.58
N HIS A 353 -32.73 17.88 -16.14
CA HIS A 353 -31.88 16.90 -15.44
C HIS A 353 -30.52 17.48 -15.06
N ILE A 354 -29.85 18.21 -15.98
CA ILE A 354 -28.59 18.90 -15.70
C ILE A 354 -28.74 19.86 -14.51
N VAL A 355 -29.82 20.66 -14.46
CA VAL A 355 -30.06 21.57 -13.33
C VAL A 355 -30.29 20.79 -12.02
N LYS A 356 -31.01 19.66 -12.06
CA LYS A 356 -31.17 18.77 -10.90
C LYS A 356 -29.81 18.25 -10.40
N ILE A 357 -28.90 17.86 -11.30
CA ILE A 357 -27.56 17.39 -10.92
C ILE A 357 -26.75 18.52 -10.27
N ILE A 358 -26.69 19.69 -10.91
CA ILE A 358 -25.91 20.85 -10.42
C ILE A 358 -26.39 21.29 -9.02
N THR A 359 -27.70 21.32 -8.80
CA THR A 359 -28.29 21.73 -7.50
C THR A 359 -28.06 20.72 -6.37
N ASN A 360 -27.78 19.45 -6.68
CA ASN A 360 -27.51 18.41 -5.68
C ASN A 360 -26.02 18.11 -5.49
N ALA A 361 -25.17 18.45 -6.46
CA ALA A 361 -23.76 18.05 -6.48
C ALA A 361 -22.81 18.91 -5.63
N GLN A 362 -23.30 20.02 -5.04
CA GLN A 362 -22.49 21.02 -4.30
C GLN A 362 -21.33 21.59 -5.16
N VAL A 363 -21.65 21.98 -6.39
CA VAL A 363 -20.70 22.57 -7.36
C VAL A 363 -20.84 24.09 -7.42
N ASP A 364 -20.03 24.80 -6.63
CA ASP A 364 -20.22 26.23 -6.34
C ASP A 364 -20.00 27.13 -7.54
N ASN A 365 -18.94 26.90 -8.31
CA ASN A 365 -18.58 27.74 -9.45
C ASN A 365 -19.61 27.61 -10.57
N ILE A 366 -20.03 26.37 -10.87
CA ILE A 366 -21.08 26.11 -11.87
C ILE A 366 -22.39 26.73 -11.41
N PHE A 367 -22.80 26.48 -10.17
CA PHE A 367 -24.06 26.99 -9.62
C PHE A 367 -24.12 28.53 -9.72
N LEU A 368 -23.06 29.23 -9.27
CA LEU A 368 -22.99 30.69 -9.35
C LEU A 368 -23.00 31.20 -10.80
N SER A 369 -22.33 30.50 -11.71
CA SER A 369 -22.31 30.91 -13.11
C SER A 369 -23.69 30.86 -13.79
N LEU A 370 -24.58 30.00 -13.29
CA LEU A 370 -25.94 29.82 -13.76
C LEU A 370 -26.97 30.62 -12.94
N ALA A 371 -26.60 31.16 -11.77
CA ALA A 371 -27.52 31.88 -10.89
C ALA A 371 -28.18 33.10 -11.55
N GLY A 372 -27.57 33.68 -12.59
CA GLY A 372 -28.17 34.75 -13.39
C GLY A 372 -29.15 34.30 -14.48
N GLU A 373 -29.24 33.00 -14.77
CA GLU A 373 -30.12 32.47 -15.81
C GLU A 373 -31.53 32.23 -15.25
N GLU A 374 -32.54 32.88 -15.83
CA GLU A 374 -33.94 32.81 -15.36
C GLU A 374 -34.44 31.37 -15.23
N TYR A 375 -34.19 30.55 -16.25
CA TYR A 375 -34.60 29.14 -16.25
C TYR A 375 -33.89 28.32 -15.15
N PHE A 376 -32.62 28.61 -14.87
CA PHE A 376 -31.90 27.94 -13.79
C PHE A 376 -32.52 28.29 -12.44
N GLN A 377 -32.84 29.55 -12.18
CA GLN A 377 -33.51 29.97 -10.95
C GLN A 377 -34.88 29.29 -10.79
N GLU A 378 -35.69 29.24 -11.85
CA GLU A 378 -36.99 28.56 -11.84
C GLU A 378 -36.86 27.10 -11.40
N MET A 379 -35.92 26.36 -11.99
CA MET A 379 -35.71 24.94 -11.68
C MET A 379 -35.05 24.74 -10.30
N ALA A 380 -34.08 25.58 -9.94
CA ALA A 380 -33.41 25.50 -8.65
C ALA A 380 -34.38 25.74 -7.48
N LEU A 381 -35.38 26.61 -7.65
CA LEU A 381 -36.46 26.78 -6.66
C LEU A 381 -37.38 25.57 -6.54
N ILE A 382 -37.45 24.71 -7.57
CA ILE A 382 -38.16 23.44 -7.47
C ILE A 382 -37.33 22.43 -6.69
N TYR A 383 -36.01 22.39 -6.89
CA TYR A 383 -35.15 21.34 -6.34
C TYR A 383 -34.59 21.63 -4.95
N LEU A 384 -34.07 22.83 -4.70
CA LEU A 384 -33.40 23.18 -3.45
C LEU A 384 -34.29 23.04 -2.20
N PRO A 385 -35.60 23.35 -2.22
CA PRO A 385 -36.47 23.10 -1.06
C PRO A 385 -36.55 21.62 -0.66
N HIS A 386 -36.41 20.71 -1.65
CA HIS A 386 -36.42 19.27 -1.45
C HIS A 386 -35.04 18.68 -1.19
N SER A 387 -33.97 19.50 -1.23
CA SER A 387 -32.61 19.09 -0.90
C SER A 387 -32.39 19.09 0.62
N HIS A 388 -31.33 18.41 1.07
CA HIS A 388 -30.95 18.40 2.48
C HIS A 388 -30.69 19.82 2.99
N LYS A 389 -31.08 20.11 4.23
CA LYS A 389 -30.93 21.43 4.86
C LYS A 389 -29.54 22.03 4.65
N ASP A 390 -28.47 21.31 4.97
CA ASP A 390 -27.10 21.81 4.75
C ASP A 390 -26.78 22.20 3.31
N ILE A 391 -27.30 21.47 2.30
CA ILE A 391 -27.08 21.82 0.88
C ILE A 391 -27.78 23.14 0.57
N ARG A 392 -29.04 23.26 1.02
CA ARG A 392 -29.83 24.47 0.85
C ARG A 392 -29.20 25.67 1.57
N ASP A 393 -28.83 25.51 2.83
CA ASP A 393 -28.21 26.55 3.66
C ASP A 393 -26.87 26.98 3.06
N HIS A 394 -26.08 26.04 2.56
CA HIS A 394 -24.84 26.32 1.82
C HIS A 394 -25.10 27.20 0.59
N TYR A 395 -26.07 26.84 -0.26
CA TYR A 395 -26.37 27.63 -1.45
C TYR A 395 -27.04 28.97 -1.15
N ILE A 396 -27.85 29.09 -0.10
CA ILE A 396 -28.38 30.38 0.37
C ILE A 396 -27.21 31.29 0.74
N ALA A 397 -26.30 30.84 1.60
CA ALA A 397 -25.13 31.61 2.00
C ALA A 397 -24.22 31.97 0.81
N LEU A 398 -24.08 31.05 -0.14
CA LEU A 398 -23.31 31.28 -1.37
C LEU A 398 -23.95 32.35 -2.26
N LEU A 399 -25.28 32.35 -2.42
CA LEU A 399 -26.03 33.34 -3.19
C LEU A 399 -25.94 34.74 -2.56
N GLU A 400 -26.17 34.85 -1.25
CA GLU A 400 -26.07 36.11 -0.51
C GLU A 400 -24.68 36.73 -0.64
N LYS A 401 -23.63 35.93 -0.45
CA LYS A 401 -22.23 36.38 -0.57
C LYS A 401 -21.89 36.93 -1.96
N ASN A 402 -22.60 36.48 -3.00
CA ASN A 402 -22.34 36.82 -4.39
C ASN A 402 -23.39 37.78 -5.00
N GLY A 403 -24.21 38.44 -4.17
CA GLY A 403 -25.13 39.49 -4.61
C GLY A 403 -26.42 39.00 -5.26
N PHE A 404 -26.80 37.75 -5.03
CA PHE A 404 -28.06 37.16 -5.48
C PHE A 404 -29.10 37.12 -4.34
N ASP A 405 -29.24 38.22 -3.59
CA ASP A 405 -30.06 38.29 -2.36
C ASP A 405 -31.53 37.93 -2.60
N GLU A 406 -32.11 38.39 -3.71
CA GLU A 406 -33.50 38.07 -4.07
C GLU A 406 -33.69 36.57 -4.33
N PHE A 407 -32.72 35.94 -4.99
CA PHE A 407 -32.78 34.51 -5.26
C PHE A 407 -32.58 33.71 -3.96
N ALA A 408 -31.62 34.10 -3.11
CA ALA A 408 -31.41 33.50 -1.80
C ALA A 408 -32.68 33.55 -0.93
N ALA A 409 -33.34 34.71 -0.87
CA ALA A 409 -34.59 34.89 -0.12
C ALA A 409 -35.72 33.97 -0.63
N ARG A 410 -35.81 33.77 -1.95
CA ARG A 410 -36.79 32.84 -2.55
C ARG A 410 -36.50 31.39 -2.21
N VAL A 411 -35.23 30.99 -2.18
CA VAL A 411 -34.82 29.63 -1.76
C VAL A 411 -35.10 29.41 -0.27
N ALA A 412 -34.88 30.43 0.57
CA ALA A 412 -35.14 30.38 2.01
C ALA A 412 -36.65 30.41 2.35
N GLY A 413 -37.47 31.10 1.54
CA GLY A 413 -38.90 31.31 1.78
C GLY A 413 -39.80 30.08 1.57
N ASP A 414 -39.27 29.00 1.00
CA ASP A 414 -39.99 27.74 0.73
C ASP A 414 -39.76 26.68 1.83
N GLU A 415 -39.59 27.10 3.08
CA GLU A 415 -39.66 26.23 4.26
C GLU A 415 -41.08 25.65 4.42
N LYS A 416 -41.40 24.61 3.66
CA LYS A 416 -42.29 23.56 4.16
C LYS A 416 -41.43 22.58 4.94
N ASP A 417 -41.09 22.98 6.16
CA ASP A 417 -40.69 22.04 7.19
C ASP A 417 -41.93 21.16 7.48
N SER A 418 -42.04 20.05 6.75
CA SER A 418 -42.83 18.94 7.24
C SER A 418 -42.09 18.43 8.46
N GLY A 419 -42.48 18.94 9.64
CA GLY A 419 -42.04 18.48 10.97
C GLY A 419 -42.40 17.02 11.28
N ALA A 420 -42.46 16.17 10.25
CA ALA A 420 -42.49 14.74 10.33
C ALA A 420 -41.09 14.27 10.74
N VAL A 421 -41.03 13.58 11.87
CA VAL A 421 -39.84 12.82 12.30
C VAL A 421 -39.48 11.86 11.18
N ARG A 422 -38.37 12.11 10.48
CA ARG A 422 -37.89 11.23 9.41
C ARG A 422 -37.11 10.08 10.01
N THR A 423 -37.26 8.91 9.41
CA THR A 423 -36.58 7.71 9.87
C THR A 423 -35.09 7.81 9.54
N LYS A 424 -34.23 7.60 10.55
CA LYS A 424 -32.77 7.72 10.41
C LYS A 424 -32.15 6.50 9.76
N ILE A 425 -31.30 6.73 8.75
CA ILE A 425 -30.47 5.72 8.09
C ILE A 425 -29.01 6.13 8.24
N CYS A 426 -28.21 5.24 8.81
CA CYS A 426 -26.77 5.44 8.90
C CYS A 426 -26.11 5.01 7.60
N ALA A 427 -25.20 5.81 7.04
CA ALA A 427 -24.38 5.41 5.91
C ALA A 427 -22.90 5.63 6.22
N VAL A 428 -22.07 4.62 5.96
CA VAL A 428 -20.63 4.63 6.22
C VAL A 428 -19.88 4.34 4.93
N ASP A 429 -19.04 5.27 4.52
CA ASP A 429 -18.29 5.18 3.27
C ASP A 429 -17.09 6.13 3.36
N ASP A 430 -15.88 5.64 3.07
CA ASP A 430 -14.65 6.45 3.07
C ASP A 430 -14.62 7.46 1.92
N SER A 431 -15.48 7.28 0.92
CA SER A 431 -15.70 8.26 -0.12
C SER A 431 -16.72 9.31 0.32
N ARG A 432 -16.23 10.52 0.64
CA ARG A 432 -17.08 11.72 0.81
C ARG A 432 -18.05 11.94 -0.36
N MET A 433 -17.68 11.49 -1.55
CA MET A 433 -18.56 11.53 -2.71
C MET A 433 -19.77 10.61 -2.52
N ILE A 434 -19.55 9.35 -2.20
CA ILE A 434 -20.65 8.40 -2.00
C ILE A 434 -21.50 8.83 -0.80
N LEU A 435 -20.90 9.37 0.28
CA LEU A 435 -21.66 9.98 1.37
C LEU A 435 -22.59 11.10 0.92
N ASN A 436 -22.14 11.96 0.00
CA ASN A 436 -23.01 13.01 -0.57
C ASN A 436 -24.13 12.43 -1.45
N ILE A 437 -23.87 11.34 -2.18
CA ILE A 437 -24.90 10.62 -2.93
C ILE A 437 -25.93 10.03 -1.95
N TYR A 438 -25.48 9.33 -0.90
CA TYR A 438 -26.38 8.87 0.17
C TYR A 438 -27.18 10.02 0.76
N LYS A 439 -26.55 11.16 1.04
CA LYS A 439 -27.23 12.36 1.57
C LYS A 439 -28.39 12.80 0.69
N ALA A 440 -28.13 12.98 -0.60
CA ALA A 440 -29.13 13.43 -1.56
C ALA A 440 -30.22 12.38 -1.78
N THR A 441 -29.82 11.13 -2.04
CA THR A 441 -30.73 10.03 -2.38
C THR A 441 -31.62 9.64 -1.21
N LEU A 442 -31.08 9.51 0.01
CA LEU A 442 -31.85 9.16 1.20
C LEU A 442 -32.88 10.25 1.54
N HIS A 443 -32.52 11.51 1.36
CA HIS A 443 -33.43 12.62 1.55
C HIS A 443 -34.56 12.63 0.49
N GLU A 444 -34.23 12.37 -0.79
CA GLU A 444 -35.21 12.27 -1.89
C GLU A 444 -36.27 11.19 -1.61
N ILE A 445 -35.88 10.06 -1.01
CA ILE A 445 -36.80 8.96 -0.68
C ILE A 445 -37.43 9.06 0.72
N GLY A 446 -37.22 10.18 1.43
CA GLY A 446 -37.92 10.51 2.68
C GLY A 446 -37.23 10.11 3.99
N PHE A 447 -35.95 9.71 3.95
CA PHE A 447 -35.17 9.34 5.14
C PHE A 447 -34.26 10.49 5.63
N GLU A 448 -33.81 10.38 6.88
CA GLU A 448 -32.79 11.25 7.47
C GLU A 448 -31.43 10.53 7.43
N PRO A 449 -30.48 10.97 6.59
CA PRO A 449 -29.16 10.36 6.52
C PRO A 449 -28.28 10.78 7.71
N VAL A 450 -27.62 9.81 8.35
CA VAL A 450 -26.52 10.03 9.31
C VAL A 450 -25.25 9.44 8.70
N LEU A 451 -24.25 10.28 8.42
CA LEU A 451 -23.14 9.92 7.54
C LEU A 451 -21.82 9.85 8.31
N PHE A 452 -21.01 8.85 8.01
CA PHE A 452 -19.67 8.69 8.59
C PHE A 452 -18.64 8.36 7.50
N GLU A 453 -17.59 9.18 7.42
CA GLU A 453 -16.42 8.91 6.58
C GLU A 453 -15.53 7.81 7.18
N PHE A 454 -15.52 7.71 8.51
CA PHE A 454 -14.69 6.76 9.23
C PHE A 454 -15.55 5.76 10.02
N PRO A 455 -15.36 4.44 9.82
CA PRO A 455 -16.19 3.42 10.48
C PRO A 455 -16.13 3.44 12.01
N ALA A 456 -15.00 3.85 12.59
CA ALA A 456 -14.86 3.99 14.04
C ALA A 456 -15.87 4.98 14.63
N GLY A 457 -16.09 6.13 13.97
CA GLY A 457 -17.08 7.12 14.39
C GLY A 457 -18.51 6.59 14.30
N ALA A 458 -18.80 5.76 13.30
CA ALA A 458 -20.10 5.11 13.16
C ALA A 458 -20.36 4.15 14.34
N LEU A 459 -19.38 3.33 14.73
CA LEU A 459 -19.50 2.43 15.89
C LEU A 459 -19.75 3.21 17.19
N GLU A 460 -18.99 4.28 17.44
CA GLU A 460 -19.19 5.12 18.63
C GLU A 460 -20.57 5.78 18.69
N TRP A 461 -21.11 6.17 17.53
CA TRP A 461 -22.45 6.74 17.45
C TRP A 461 -23.53 5.67 17.61
N LEU A 462 -23.37 4.49 17.00
CA LEU A 462 -24.26 3.33 17.17
C LEU A 462 -24.29 2.82 18.62
N GLU A 463 -23.30 3.18 19.44
CA GLU A 463 -23.36 2.93 20.88
C GLU A 463 -24.44 3.78 21.58
N LYS A 464 -24.70 4.99 21.06
CA LYS A 464 -25.56 6.00 21.69
C LYS A 464 -26.95 6.04 21.06
N GLU A 465 -27.05 5.80 19.75
CA GLU A 465 -28.28 5.97 18.98
C GLU A 465 -28.47 4.83 17.97
N LYS A 466 -29.69 4.30 17.89
CA LYS A 466 -30.03 3.18 17.00
C LYS A 466 -30.77 3.69 15.75
N PRO A 467 -30.17 3.68 14.55
CA PRO A 467 -30.86 3.97 13.31
C PRO A 467 -31.80 2.81 12.93
N SER A 468 -32.61 2.99 11.90
CA SER A 468 -33.47 1.92 11.38
C SER A 468 -32.77 1.00 10.37
N LEU A 469 -31.66 1.46 9.78
CA LEU A 469 -30.85 0.69 8.82
C LEU A 469 -29.44 1.27 8.74
N VAL A 470 -28.44 0.42 8.45
CA VAL A 470 -27.06 0.83 8.13
C VAL A 470 -26.75 0.46 6.68
N LEU A 471 -26.23 1.44 5.93
CA LEU A 471 -25.56 1.26 4.65
C LEU A 471 -24.05 1.34 4.91
N THR A 472 -23.27 0.41 4.37
CA THR A 472 -21.81 0.46 4.52
C THR A 472 -21.13 0.05 3.24
N ASP A 473 -20.04 0.74 2.88
CA ASP A 473 -19.11 0.22 1.88
C ASP A 473 -18.41 -1.05 2.40
N LEU A 474 -17.92 -1.88 1.48
CA LEU A 474 -17.15 -3.08 1.81
C LEU A 474 -15.69 -2.76 2.14
N ASN A 475 -15.06 -1.90 1.34
CA ASN A 475 -13.63 -1.63 1.34
C ASN A 475 -13.36 -0.22 1.88
N MET A 476 -13.21 -0.12 3.19
CA MET A 476 -12.84 1.14 3.85
C MET A 476 -11.49 0.97 4.55
N PRO A 477 -10.66 2.03 4.66
CA PRO A 477 -9.41 2.00 5.39
C PRO A 477 -9.60 1.61 6.85
N GLU A 478 -8.61 0.92 7.42
CA GLU A 478 -8.52 0.45 8.81
C GLU A 478 -9.59 -0.59 9.22
N ILE A 479 -10.88 -0.31 8.97
CA ILE A 479 -12.02 -1.15 9.32
C ILE A 479 -12.87 -1.37 8.07
N SER A 480 -12.87 -2.58 7.54
CA SER A 480 -13.73 -2.96 6.41
C SER A 480 -15.21 -2.99 6.79
N GLY A 481 -16.11 -2.94 5.79
CA GLY A 481 -17.56 -3.09 5.99
C GLY A 481 -17.93 -4.41 6.68
N ILE A 482 -17.15 -5.47 6.45
CA ILE A 482 -17.29 -6.77 7.14
C ILE A 482 -16.98 -6.61 8.63
N GLN A 483 -15.86 -5.98 8.98
CA GLN A 483 -15.47 -5.76 10.38
C GLN A 483 -16.43 -4.81 11.08
N LEU A 484 -16.90 -3.77 10.40
CA LEU A 484 -17.94 -2.88 10.91
C LEU A 484 -19.22 -3.67 11.22
N THR A 485 -19.66 -4.51 10.30
CA THR A 485 -20.85 -5.36 10.48
C THR A 485 -20.68 -6.30 11.67
N GLN A 486 -19.52 -6.95 11.81
CA GLN A 486 -19.22 -7.79 12.97
C GLN A 486 -19.28 -6.99 14.29
N GLY A 487 -18.78 -5.74 14.29
CA GLY A 487 -18.90 -4.81 15.41
C GLY A 487 -20.37 -4.54 15.78
N ILE A 488 -21.20 -4.23 14.78
CA ILE A 488 -22.65 -4.02 14.96
C ILE A 488 -23.33 -5.26 15.54
N ARG A 489 -22.96 -6.46 15.05
CA ARG A 489 -23.54 -7.75 15.47
C ARG A 489 -23.20 -8.15 16.90
N LYS A 490 -22.21 -7.51 17.54
CA LYS A 490 -21.97 -7.70 18.99
C LYS A 490 -23.09 -7.10 19.85
N LYS A 491 -23.84 -6.13 19.32
CA LYS A 491 -24.88 -5.38 20.05
C LYS A 491 -26.29 -5.59 19.50
N TYR A 492 -26.44 -5.64 18.18
CA TYR A 492 -27.75 -5.73 17.50
C TYR A 492 -27.82 -6.95 16.60
N SER A 493 -28.91 -7.72 16.70
CA SER A 493 -29.17 -8.81 15.76
C SER A 493 -29.43 -8.29 14.32
N ALA A 494 -29.41 -9.21 13.34
CA ALA A 494 -29.68 -8.85 11.94
C ALA A 494 -31.13 -8.37 11.73
N GLU A 495 -32.07 -8.83 12.54
CA GLU A 495 -33.46 -8.39 12.55
C GLU A 495 -33.63 -7.05 13.25
N GLU A 496 -32.85 -6.80 14.30
CA GLU A 496 -32.93 -5.56 15.08
C GLU A 496 -32.33 -4.37 14.35
N LEU A 497 -31.21 -4.57 13.64
CA LEU A 497 -30.56 -3.54 12.84
C LEU A 497 -30.06 -4.14 11.51
N PRO A 498 -30.85 -3.98 10.43
CA PRO A 498 -30.46 -4.39 9.10
C PRO A 498 -29.22 -3.64 8.61
N VAL A 499 -28.28 -4.37 8.04
CA VAL A 499 -27.07 -3.83 7.38
C VAL A 499 -27.11 -4.22 5.91
N ILE A 500 -27.11 -3.23 5.02
CA ILE A 500 -26.94 -3.44 3.58
C ILE A 500 -25.52 -3.02 3.21
N MET A 501 -24.75 -3.96 2.69
CA MET A 501 -23.43 -3.67 2.15
C MET A 501 -23.58 -3.09 0.74
N VAL A 502 -22.91 -2.00 0.45
CA VAL A 502 -22.98 -1.31 -0.83
C VAL A 502 -21.59 -1.27 -1.45
N THR A 503 -21.31 -2.10 -2.44
CA THR A 503 -19.94 -2.36 -2.90
C THR A 503 -19.81 -2.30 -4.43
N THR A 504 -18.66 -1.87 -4.96
CA THR A 504 -18.34 -2.02 -6.39
C THR A 504 -17.97 -3.46 -6.75
N GLN A 505 -17.67 -4.31 -5.76
CA GLN A 505 -17.17 -5.67 -6.01
C GLN A 505 -18.31 -6.64 -6.38
N SER A 506 -18.12 -7.32 -7.51
CA SER A 506 -19.03 -8.36 -8.00
C SER A 506 -18.58 -9.79 -7.67
N ASP A 507 -17.42 -9.96 -7.01
CA ASP A 507 -16.83 -11.26 -6.68
C ASP A 507 -17.67 -12.05 -5.66
N THR A 508 -17.88 -13.34 -5.93
CA THR A 508 -18.72 -14.23 -5.14
C THR A 508 -18.13 -14.53 -3.76
N GLN A 509 -16.81 -14.56 -3.60
CA GLN A 509 -16.19 -14.83 -2.29
C GLN A 509 -16.43 -13.71 -1.28
N ASP A 510 -16.30 -12.46 -1.71
CA ASP A 510 -16.57 -11.29 -0.86
C ASP A 510 -18.04 -11.25 -0.44
N HIS A 511 -18.95 -11.69 -1.31
CA HIS A 511 -20.38 -11.79 -0.99
C HIS A 511 -20.67 -12.89 0.04
N GLU A 512 -19.95 -14.01 0.00
CA GLU A 512 -20.05 -15.06 1.03
C GLU A 512 -19.49 -14.60 2.37
N ALA A 513 -18.32 -13.96 2.39
CA ALA A 513 -17.72 -13.40 3.59
C ALA A 513 -18.61 -12.32 4.24
N ALA A 514 -19.20 -11.45 3.43
CA ALA A 514 -20.20 -10.46 3.85
C ALA A 514 -21.41 -11.12 4.53
N LYS A 515 -21.99 -12.14 3.90
CA LYS A 515 -23.13 -12.89 4.48
C LYS A 515 -22.75 -13.57 5.79
N ALA A 516 -21.58 -14.21 5.86
CA ALA A 516 -21.09 -14.86 7.08
C ALA A 516 -20.89 -13.85 8.24
N ALA A 517 -20.53 -12.61 7.94
CA ALA A 517 -20.44 -11.53 8.92
C ALA A 517 -21.79 -10.98 9.41
N GLY A 518 -22.91 -11.43 8.81
CA GLY A 518 -24.26 -11.06 9.22
C GLY A 518 -24.85 -9.87 8.45
N VAL A 519 -24.34 -9.57 7.25
CA VAL A 519 -24.94 -8.60 6.33
C VAL A 519 -26.30 -9.11 5.85
N ASN A 520 -27.30 -8.23 5.80
CA ASN A 520 -28.66 -8.59 5.40
C ASN A 520 -28.85 -8.62 3.89
N ASP A 521 -28.25 -7.65 3.17
CA ASP A 521 -28.34 -7.55 1.71
C ASP A 521 -27.08 -6.92 1.13
N ILE A 522 -26.85 -7.14 -0.17
CA ILE A 522 -25.74 -6.54 -0.91
C ILE A 522 -26.32 -5.75 -2.09
N LEU A 523 -25.97 -4.47 -2.17
CA LEU A 523 -26.29 -3.58 -3.28
C LEU A 523 -25.00 -3.27 -4.04
N ILE A 524 -24.99 -3.55 -5.35
CA ILE A 524 -23.82 -3.26 -6.18
C ILE A 524 -23.81 -1.79 -6.57
N LYS A 525 -22.65 -1.14 -6.42
CA LYS A 525 -22.38 0.19 -6.95
C LYS A 525 -22.23 0.10 -8.48
N PRO A 526 -22.87 0.98 -9.25
CA PRO A 526 -23.57 2.16 -8.78
C PRO A 526 -25.04 1.91 -8.43
N PHE A 527 -25.57 2.69 -7.48
CA PHE A 527 -26.98 2.70 -7.12
C PHE A 527 -27.62 4.05 -7.48
N ASN A 528 -28.93 4.03 -7.68
CA ASN A 528 -29.75 5.22 -7.88
C ASN A 528 -30.87 5.25 -6.84
N ALA A 529 -31.69 6.32 -6.84
CA ALA A 529 -32.79 6.44 -5.88
C ALA A 529 -33.76 5.25 -5.91
N GLN A 530 -34.01 4.68 -7.08
CA GLN A 530 -34.93 3.56 -7.23
C GLN A 530 -34.34 2.25 -6.69
N SER A 531 -33.09 1.92 -7.02
CA SER A 531 -32.45 0.70 -6.54
C SER A 531 -32.16 0.77 -5.04
N LEU A 532 -31.77 1.93 -4.53
CA LEU A 532 -31.58 2.15 -3.10
C LEU A 532 -32.92 2.09 -2.33
N LYS A 533 -33.98 2.72 -2.86
CA LYS A 533 -35.34 2.61 -2.30
C LYS A 533 -35.83 1.16 -2.25
N ALA A 534 -35.59 0.40 -3.32
CA ALA A 534 -35.98 -1.01 -3.39
C ALA A 534 -35.22 -1.87 -2.37
N ALA A 535 -33.90 -1.65 -2.20
CA ALA A 535 -33.08 -2.37 -1.24
C ALA A 535 -33.50 -2.07 0.21
N ILE A 536 -33.67 -0.79 0.55
CA ILE A 536 -34.12 -0.33 1.87
C ILE A 536 -35.53 -0.84 2.17
N GLY A 537 -36.42 -0.80 1.18
CA GLY A 537 -37.82 -1.20 1.30
C GLY A 537 -38.06 -2.68 1.63
N LYS A 538 -37.05 -3.53 1.51
CA LYS A 538 -37.12 -4.93 1.98
C LYS A 538 -37.12 -5.05 3.50
N TYR A 539 -36.59 -4.05 4.20
CA TYR A 539 -36.34 -4.11 5.65
C TYR A 539 -37.11 -3.06 6.44
N ILE A 540 -37.34 -1.88 5.86
CA ILE A 540 -38.10 -0.80 6.51
C ILE A 540 -39.14 -0.21 5.55
N PRO A 541 -40.31 0.25 6.04
CA PRO A 541 -41.33 0.85 5.19
C PRO A 541 -40.79 2.11 4.51
N VAL A 542 -40.96 2.23 3.20
CA VAL A 542 -40.67 3.47 2.47
C VAL A 542 -41.98 4.11 2.04
N SER A 543 -42.11 5.42 2.29
CA SER A 543 -43.29 6.19 1.92
C SER A 543 -43.43 6.44 0.42
#